data_AF-A0A427C9C9-F1
#
_entry.id   AF-A0A427C9C9-F1
#
_cell.length_a   1.000
_cell.length_b   1.000
_cell.length_c   1.000
_cell.angle_alpha   90.00
_cell.angle_beta   90.00
_cell.angle_gamma   90.00
#
_symmetry.space_group_name_H-M   'P 1'
#
loop_
_entity.id
_entity.type
_entity.pdbx_description
1 polymer ?
#
loop_
_entity_poly.entity_id
_entity_poly.type
_entity_poly.pdbx_seq_one_letter_code
_entity_poly.pdbx_strand_id
1 'polypeptide(L)'
;MAKRREARDELRERILAAMLADIGISERMAQPFVDSVMQCFAGEQPYFPAVQKTYPVDLIGAELRKGIPVKHVMRQFDVSRSKLHALFPGGLPKPETATVSADSMNVETN
;
A
#
# COMPACT_ATOMS: atom_id res chain seq x y z
N MET A 1 13.46 33.06 -3.29
CA MET A 1 12.18 33.43 -2.64
C MET A 1 10.97 32.79 -3.34
N ALA A 2 10.83 32.86 -4.66
CA ALA A 2 9.71 32.28 -5.42
C ALA A 2 9.50 30.76 -5.17
N LYS A 3 10.56 29.95 -5.33
CA LYS A 3 10.53 28.49 -5.11
C LYS A 3 10.07 28.03 -3.71
N ARG A 4 10.28 28.87 -2.68
CA ARG A 4 9.84 28.58 -1.30
C ARG A 4 8.35 28.88 -1.11
N ARG A 5 7.83 29.87 -1.84
CA ARG A 5 6.41 30.24 -1.84
C ARG A 5 5.58 29.19 -2.57
N GLU A 6 6.07 28.73 -3.73
CA GLU A 6 5.48 27.61 -4.48
C GLU A 6 5.35 26.34 -3.63
N ALA A 7 6.42 25.94 -2.93
CA ALA A 7 6.37 24.76 -2.05
C ALA A 7 5.40 24.90 -0.86
N ARG A 8 5.19 26.14 -0.37
CA ARG A 8 4.26 26.43 0.73
C ARG A 8 2.81 26.35 0.25
N ASP A 9 2.54 26.91 -0.93
CA ASP A 9 1.21 26.93 -1.53
C ASP A 9 0.82 25.50 -1.97
N GLU A 10 1.76 24.72 -2.52
CA GLU A 10 1.56 23.31 -2.86
C GLU A 10 1.27 22.44 -1.61
N LEU A 11 1.97 22.66 -0.50
CA LEU A 11 1.68 21.96 0.75
C LEU A 11 0.28 22.30 1.27
N ARG A 12 -0.11 23.58 1.19
CA ARG A 12 -1.44 24.05 1.59
C ARG A 12 -2.53 23.34 0.80
N GLU A 13 -2.39 23.26 -0.52
CA GLU A 13 -3.33 22.57 -1.40
C GLU A 13 -3.43 21.07 -1.09
N ARG A 14 -2.31 20.41 -0.83
CA ARG A 14 -2.29 18.98 -0.49
C ARG A 14 -3.00 18.68 0.83
N ILE A 15 -2.81 19.51 1.86
CA ILE A 15 -3.49 19.35 3.15
C ILE A 15 -5.00 19.58 2.97
N LEU A 16 -5.39 20.62 2.25
CA LEU A 16 -6.79 20.93 1.97
C LEU A 16 -7.47 19.76 1.23
N ALA A 17 -6.83 19.25 0.17
CA ALA A 17 -7.34 18.11 -0.60
C ALA A 17 -7.53 16.86 0.26
N ALA A 18 -6.58 16.56 1.15
CA ALA A 18 -6.70 15.43 2.08
C ALA A 18 -7.87 15.60 3.06
N MET A 19 -8.07 16.81 3.62
CA MET A 19 -9.19 17.09 4.52
C MET A 19 -10.55 16.95 3.83
N LEU A 20 -10.66 17.39 2.57
CA LEU A 20 -11.88 17.24 1.77
C LEU A 20 -12.18 15.76 1.48
N ALA A 21 -11.16 14.98 1.11
CA ALA A 21 -11.30 13.59 0.70
C ALA A 21 -11.56 12.62 1.87
N ASP A 22 -10.82 12.77 2.97
CA ASP A 22 -10.82 11.78 4.05
C ASP A 22 -11.81 12.12 5.18
N ILE A 23 -12.10 13.42 5.39
CA ILE A 23 -12.92 13.91 6.51
C ILE A 23 -14.30 14.38 6.02
N GLY A 24 -14.44 14.73 4.73
CA GLY A 24 -15.72 15.14 4.13
C GLY A 24 -16.23 16.52 4.57
N ILE A 25 -15.33 17.39 5.07
CA ILE A 25 -15.68 18.76 5.45
C ILE A 25 -15.67 19.69 4.24
N SER A 26 -16.42 20.79 4.27
CA SER A 26 -16.38 21.79 3.20
C SER A 26 -15.08 22.60 3.25
N GLU A 27 -14.66 23.16 2.11
CA GLU A 27 -13.44 23.98 2.00
C GLU A 27 -13.43 25.13 3.02
N ARG A 28 -14.58 25.79 3.20
CA ARG A 28 -14.75 26.87 4.18
C ARG A 28 -14.47 26.43 5.62
N MET A 29 -14.80 25.18 5.96
CA MET A 29 -14.51 24.62 7.27
C MET A 29 -13.07 24.11 7.38
N ALA A 30 -12.46 23.67 6.28
CA ALA A 30 -11.07 23.20 6.26
C ALA A 30 -10.06 24.34 6.39
N GLN A 31 -10.36 25.52 5.83
CA GLN A 31 -9.49 26.70 5.83
C GLN A 31 -8.83 27.01 7.20
N PRO A 32 -9.59 27.15 8.32
CA PRO A 32 -8.99 27.48 9.62
C PRO A 32 -8.05 26.39 10.15
N PHE A 33 -8.30 25.11 9.83
CA PHE A 33 -7.40 24.02 10.21
C PHE A 33 -6.11 24.06 9.40
N VAL A 34 -6.22 24.25 8.08
CA VAL A 34 -5.05 24.41 7.22
C VAL A 34 -4.21 25.60 7.66
N ASP A 35 -4.83 26.73 7.97
CA ASP A 35 -4.14 27.92 8.47
C ASP A 35 -3.41 27.65 9.79
N SER A 36 -4.07 26.97 10.73
CA SER A 36 -3.48 26.58 12.01
C SER A 36 -2.29 25.65 11.82
N VAL A 37 -2.41 24.63 10.95
CA VAL A 37 -1.32 23.69 10.62
C VAL A 37 -0.13 24.44 10.00
N MET A 38 -0.39 25.31 9.02
CA MET A 38 0.65 26.10 8.36
C MET A 38 1.32 27.10 9.31
N GLN A 39 0.59 27.61 10.30
CA GLN A 39 1.11 28.52 11.32
C GLN A 39 1.93 27.79 12.39
N CYS A 40 1.47 26.63 12.86
CA CYS A 40 2.19 25.78 13.82
C CYS A 40 3.59 25.39 13.32
N PHE A 41 3.72 25.18 12.01
CA PHE A 41 5.02 24.84 11.42
C PHE A 41 5.89 26.05 11.09
N ALA A 42 5.41 27.31 11.21
CA ALA A 42 6.18 28.57 11.20
C ALA A 42 7.38 28.71 10.22
N GLY A 43 7.45 27.94 9.13
CA GLY A 43 8.61 27.89 8.21
C GLY A 43 9.64 26.79 8.53
N GLU A 44 9.44 26.01 9.57
CA GLU A 44 10.15 24.77 9.88
C GLU A 44 9.69 23.61 9.00
N GLN A 45 10.59 22.66 8.74
CA GLN A 45 10.28 21.41 8.04
C GLN A 45 10.16 20.28 9.06
N PRO A 46 8.97 20.08 9.66
CA PRO A 46 8.75 19.00 10.60
C PRO A 46 9.05 17.65 9.93
N TYR A 47 9.82 16.79 10.62
CA TYR A 47 9.94 15.40 10.23
C TYR A 47 8.66 14.66 10.63
N PHE A 48 7.92 14.18 9.64
CA PHE A 48 6.82 13.24 9.87
C PHE A 48 7.34 11.82 9.69
N PRO A 49 7.38 10.99 10.74
CA PRO A 49 7.73 9.59 10.57
C PRO A 49 6.71 8.93 9.63
N ALA A 50 7.22 8.19 8.64
CA ALA A 50 6.36 7.48 7.72
C ALA A 50 5.46 6.50 8.48
N VAL A 51 4.16 6.51 8.16
CA VAL A 51 3.22 5.54 8.70
C VAL A 51 3.70 4.14 8.32
N GLN A 52 3.83 3.25 9.31
CA GLN A 52 4.19 1.86 9.03
C GLN A 52 3.07 1.20 8.24
N LYS A 53 3.33 0.90 6.96
CA LYS A 53 2.39 0.18 6.10
C LYS A 53 2.32 -1.28 6.56
N THR A 54 1.14 -1.70 7.03
CA THR A 54 0.84 -3.12 7.30
C THR A 54 0.51 -3.82 5.99
N TYR A 55 1.20 -4.93 5.70
CA TYR A 55 0.95 -5.72 4.49
C TYR A 55 0.13 -6.96 4.84
N PRO A 56 -0.94 -7.28 4.07
CA PRO A 56 -1.72 -8.49 4.29
C PRO A 56 -0.97 -9.72 3.74
N VAL A 57 0.02 -10.20 4.48
CA VAL A 57 0.95 -11.27 4.04
C VAL A 57 0.19 -12.54 3.62
N ASP A 58 -0.86 -12.91 4.33
CA ASP A 58 -1.66 -14.10 4.03
C ASP A 58 -2.36 -14.01 2.67
N LEU A 59 -2.93 -12.84 2.35
CA LEU A 59 -3.60 -12.59 1.06
C LEU A 59 -2.59 -12.56 -0.09
N ILE A 60 -1.45 -11.88 0.12
CA ILE A 60 -0.35 -11.85 -0.86
C ILE A 60 0.13 -13.28 -1.15
N GLY A 61 0.31 -14.09 -0.10
CA GLY A 61 0.73 -15.48 -0.22
C GLY A 61 -0.30 -16.35 -0.94
N ALA A 62 -1.59 -16.12 -0.71
CA ALA A 62 -2.66 -16.82 -1.42
C ALA A 62 -2.68 -16.50 -2.92
N GLU A 63 -2.51 -15.23 -3.32
CA GLU A 63 -2.44 -14.86 -4.74
C GLU A 63 -1.22 -15.47 -5.45
N LEU A 64 -0.08 -15.54 -4.76
CA LEU A 64 1.11 -16.22 -5.30
C LEU A 64 0.87 -17.73 -5.48
N ARG A 65 0.18 -18.38 -4.54
CA ARG A 65 -0.20 -19.80 -4.64
C ARG A 65 -1.23 -20.09 -5.73
N LYS A 66 -2.09 -19.13 -6.07
CA LYS A 66 -2.96 -19.20 -7.26
C LYS A 66 -2.18 -19.10 -8.58
N GLY A 67 -0.87 -18.83 -8.55
CA GLY A 67 -0.04 -18.67 -9.73
C GLY A 67 -0.15 -17.29 -10.38
N ILE A 68 -0.70 -16.29 -9.67
CA ILE A 68 -0.73 -14.91 -10.19
C ILE A 68 0.72 -14.42 -10.36
N PRO A 69 1.07 -13.84 -11.53
CA PRO A 69 2.43 -13.37 -11.77
C PRO A 69 2.89 -12.37 -10.72
N VAL A 70 4.13 -12.52 -10.24
CA VAL A 70 4.73 -11.66 -9.19
C VAL A 70 4.58 -10.17 -9.51
N LYS A 71 4.75 -9.78 -10.77
CA LYS A 71 4.60 -8.38 -11.22
C LYS A 71 3.16 -7.86 -10.99
N HIS A 72 2.16 -8.71 -11.16
CA HIS A 72 0.76 -8.35 -10.92
C HIS A 72 0.49 -8.23 -9.42
N VAL A 73 0.95 -9.20 -8.62
CA VAL A 73 0.85 -9.17 -7.15
C VAL A 73 1.52 -7.90 -6.58
N MET A 74 2.72 -7.55 -7.07
CA MET A 74 3.42 -6.33 -6.68
C MET A 74 2.59 -5.06 -6.92
N ARG A 75 1.93 -4.97 -8.09
CA ARG A 75 1.08 -3.83 -8.44
C ARG A 75 -0.21 -3.80 -7.63
N GLN A 76 -0.85 -4.96 -7.44
CA GLN A 76 -2.11 -5.08 -6.74
C GLN A 76 -2.00 -4.70 -5.25
N PHE A 77 -0.92 -5.11 -4.58
CA PHE A 77 -0.70 -4.85 -3.16
C PHE A 77 0.23 -3.66 -2.90
N ASP A 78 0.61 -2.94 -3.96
CA ASP A 78 1.55 -1.80 -3.90
C ASP A 78 2.77 -2.12 -3.04
N VAL A 79 3.49 -3.17 -3.44
CA VAL A 79 4.68 -3.69 -2.75
C VAL A 79 5.85 -3.78 -3.72
N SER A 80 7.00 -3.26 -3.30
CA SER A 80 8.23 -3.35 -4.08
C SER A 80 8.76 -4.79 -4.09
N ARG A 81 9.62 -5.11 -5.06
CA ARG A 81 10.23 -6.45 -5.16
C ARG A 81 11.03 -6.80 -3.91
N SER A 82 11.87 -5.87 -3.43
CA SER A 82 12.68 -6.07 -2.23
C SER A 82 11.80 -6.27 -1.00
N LYS A 83 10.73 -5.48 -0.85
CA LYS A 83 9.78 -5.63 0.25
C LYS A 83 9.03 -6.96 0.16
N LEU A 84 8.61 -7.38 -1.03
CA LEU A 84 7.95 -8.67 -1.23
C LEU A 84 8.84 -9.84 -0.77
N HIS A 85 10.13 -9.85 -1.14
CA HIS A 85 11.06 -10.87 -0.66
C HIS A 85 11.32 -10.77 0.85
N ALA A 86 11.32 -9.57 1.43
CA ALA A 86 11.43 -9.40 2.88
C ALA A 86 10.20 -9.91 3.65
N LEU A 87 9.00 -9.87 3.03
CA LEU A 87 7.78 -10.45 3.62
C LEU A 87 7.78 -11.99 3.60
N PHE A 88 8.56 -12.61 2.70
CA PHE A 88 8.67 -14.07 2.56
C PHE A 88 10.14 -14.50 2.62
N PRO A 89 10.76 -14.54 3.82
CA PRO A 89 12.19 -14.83 3.98
C PRO A 89 12.59 -16.24 3.50
N GLY A 90 11.64 -17.18 3.44
CA GLY A 90 11.84 -18.53 2.89
C GLY A 90 11.70 -18.63 1.36
N GLY A 91 11.51 -17.50 0.67
CA GLY A 91 11.20 -17.45 -0.76
C GLY A 91 9.70 -17.32 -1.05
N LEU A 92 9.36 -16.96 -2.29
CA LEU A 92 7.97 -16.73 -2.67
C LEU A 92 7.20 -18.06 -2.75
N PRO A 93 5.94 -18.11 -2.27
CA PRO A 93 5.07 -19.26 -2.46
C PRO A 93 4.98 -19.68 -3.92
N LYS A 94 5.07 -20.98 -4.18
CA LYS A 94 4.93 -21.56 -5.51
C LYS A 94 3.44 -21.75 -5.84
N PRO A 95 3.07 -21.76 -7.13
CA PRO A 95 1.73 -22.11 -7.54
C PRO A 95 1.39 -23.52 -7.04
N GLU A 96 0.22 -23.68 -6.44
CA GLU A 96 -0.35 -25.00 -6.17
C GLU A 96 -0.72 -25.59 -7.55
N THR A 97 0.21 -26.32 -8.17
CA THR A 97 -0.15 -27.22 -9.27
C THR A 97 -1.25 -28.12 -8.76
N ALA A 98 -2.39 -28.13 -9.44
CA ALA A 98 -3.45 -29.10 -9.22
C ALA A 98 -2.82 -30.50 -9.31
N THR A 99 -2.48 -31.08 -8.17
CA THR A 99 -2.24 -32.51 -8.04
C THR A 99 -3.57 -33.17 -8.34
N VAL A 100 -3.74 -33.52 -9.62
CA VAL A 100 -4.70 -34.51 -10.07
C VAL A 100 -4.34 -35.79 -9.33
N SER A 101 -5.11 -36.13 -8.31
CA SER A 101 -5.12 -37.47 -7.73
C SER A 101 -5.70 -38.43 -8.78
N ALA A 102 -4.86 -38.87 -9.71
CA ALA A 102 -5.06 -40.09 -10.47
C ALA A 102 -4.30 -41.20 -9.73
N ASP A 103 -4.83 -41.60 -8.57
CA ASP A 103 -4.41 -42.84 -7.94
C ASP A 103 -5.36 -43.93 -8.42
N SER A 104 -4.79 -44.87 -9.17
CA SER A 104 -5.46 -45.84 -10.00
C SER A 104 -6.29 -46.83 -9.18
N MET A 105 -7.60 -46.87 -9.43
CA MET A 105 -8.43 -48.02 -9.06
C MET A 105 -8.06 -49.20 -9.96
N ASN A 106 -7.11 -50.03 -9.52
CA ASN A 106 -6.98 -51.39 -10.01
C ASN A 106 -7.59 -52.33 -8.96
N VAL A 107 -8.88 -52.63 -9.13
CA VAL A 107 -9.55 -53.70 -8.38
C VAL A 107 -9.49 -54.94 -9.25
N GLU A 108 -8.46 -55.76 -9.05
CA GLU A 108 -8.50 -57.17 -9.44
C GLU A 108 -9.37 -57.90 -8.42
N THR A 109 -10.54 -58.37 -8.85
CA THR A 109 -11.30 -59.40 -8.12
C THR A 109 -11.16 -60.72 -8.88
N ASN A 110 -10.55 -61.67 -8.19
CA ASN A 110 -10.47 -63.09 -8.49
C ASN A 110 -11.78 -63.79 -8.07
#